data_AF-A0A1U7UN64-F1
#
_entry.id   AF-A0A1U7UN64-F1
#
_cell.length_a   1.000
_cell.length_b   1.000
_cell.length_c   1.000
_cell.angle_alpha   90.00
_cell.angle_beta   90.00
_cell.angle_gamma   90.00
#
_symmetry.space_group_name_H-M   'P 1'
#
loop_
_entity.id
_entity.type
_entity.pdbx_description
1 polymer ?
#
loop_
_entity_poly.entity_id
_entity_poly.type
_entity_poly.pdbx_seq_one_letter_code
_entity_poly.pdbx_strand_id
1 'polypeptide(L)'
;MVSFLQILLNEVAPRPHNSGHHTIEACFTSQFEQHLRAVVGLPLGDPSMKTPAAVMYNILGEDDGEPGFLLANQLIEKALGIPGVSVHWYDKPEMRRQRKMGHITIVGPSMGIVEAQLRVILNEESVNGHPAVAPRVGIIMGSDSDLPVMKDAAKILNEFDVPAEVKIVSAHRTPEMMFSYALSARERGIQVIIAGAGGAAHLPGMVAALTPLPVIGVPVRASTLDGLDSLLSIVQMPRGVPVATVAINNATNAGLLAVRLLGISDIKLQARMAQYQEDRRDEVLVKGERLEKIGFEEYLNS
;
A
#
# COMPACT_ATOMS: atom_id res chain seq x y z
N MET A 1 -48.76 -23.62 31.92
CA MET A 1 -49.26 -22.29 31.51
C MET A 1 -48.10 -21.59 30.83
N VAL A 2 -47.97 -21.76 29.51
CA VAL A 2 -46.81 -21.24 28.76
C VAL A 2 -47.14 -19.82 28.32
N SER A 3 -46.46 -18.86 28.93
CA SER A 3 -46.53 -17.45 28.58
C SER A 3 -45.94 -17.25 27.19
N PHE A 4 -46.79 -16.95 26.20
CA PHE A 4 -46.33 -16.48 24.89
C PHE A 4 -46.03 -14.98 25.03
N LEU A 5 -44.75 -14.61 24.86
CA LEU A 5 -44.37 -13.21 24.65
C LEU A 5 -45.02 -12.71 23.35
N GLN A 6 -46.02 -11.84 23.48
CA GLN A 6 -46.54 -11.08 22.34
C GLN A 6 -45.62 -9.90 22.07
N ILE A 7 -45.00 -9.88 20.88
CA ILE A 7 -44.30 -8.72 20.35
C ILE A 7 -45.34 -7.90 19.57
N LEU A 8 -45.63 -6.69 20.04
CA LEU A 8 -46.47 -5.72 19.34
C LEU A 8 -45.58 -4.85 18.44
N LEU A 9 -45.65 -5.09 17.13
CA LEU A 9 -44.96 -4.33 16.10
C LEU A 9 -45.85 -3.12 15.71
N ASN A 10 -45.45 -1.92 16.10
CA ASN A 10 -46.27 -0.70 15.91
C ASN A 10 -46.21 -0.15 14.47
N GLU A 11 -45.02 -0.14 13.86
CA GLU A 11 -44.81 0.37 12.52
C GLU A 11 -43.58 -0.30 11.90
N VAL A 12 -43.71 -0.77 10.67
CA VAL A 12 -42.57 -1.09 9.80
C VAL A 12 -42.53 0.03 8.78
N ALA A 13 -41.56 0.94 8.89
CA ALA A 13 -41.23 1.82 7.78
C ALA A 13 -40.31 1.00 6.85
N PRO A 14 -40.80 0.41 5.74
CA PRO A 14 -40.01 -0.43 4.88
C PRO A 14 -39.24 0.46 3.91
N ARG A 15 -38.41 1.34 4.48
CA ARG A 15 -37.43 2.10 3.71
C ARG A 15 -36.09 1.44 4.01
N PRO A 16 -35.54 0.64 3.08
CA PRO A 16 -34.16 0.22 3.17
C PRO A 16 -33.32 1.46 3.45
N HIS A 17 -32.70 1.50 4.63
CA HIS A 17 -31.91 2.66 5.02
C HIS A 17 -30.73 2.76 4.06
N ASN A 18 -30.29 3.98 3.77
CA ASN A 18 -29.23 4.21 2.80
C ASN A 18 -27.92 3.46 3.10
N SER A 19 -27.72 3.04 4.35
CA SER A 19 -26.62 2.19 4.82
C SER A 19 -26.58 0.79 4.18
N GLY A 20 -27.68 0.30 3.61
CA GLY A 20 -27.79 -1.03 3.01
C GLY A 20 -27.27 -1.19 1.59
N HIS A 21 -27.00 -0.09 0.89
CA HIS A 21 -26.69 -0.13 -0.54
C HIS A 21 -25.43 -0.91 -0.88
N HIS A 22 -24.42 -0.91 0.00
CA HIS A 22 -23.22 -1.72 -0.19
C HIS A 22 -23.52 -3.21 -0.39
N THR A 23 -24.63 -3.72 0.18
CA THR A 23 -25.01 -5.14 0.08
C THR A 23 -25.40 -5.57 -1.32
N ILE A 24 -25.71 -4.64 -2.24
CA ILE A 24 -26.04 -4.94 -3.63
C ILE A 24 -24.83 -5.59 -4.32
N GLU A 25 -23.64 -5.02 -4.10
CA GLU A 25 -22.38 -5.53 -4.65
C GLU A 25 -21.60 -6.39 -3.67
N ALA A 26 -21.77 -6.22 -2.36
CA ALA A 26 -20.91 -6.88 -1.37
C ALA A 26 -21.42 -8.26 -0.94
N CYS A 27 -22.73 -8.54 -1.03
CA CYS A 27 -23.35 -9.75 -0.49
C CYS A 27 -23.86 -10.69 -1.60
N PHE A 28 -24.04 -11.97 -1.25
CA PHE A 28 -24.75 -12.93 -2.13
C PHE A 28 -26.22 -12.58 -2.29
N THR A 29 -26.86 -12.14 -1.21
CA THR A 29 -28.24 -11.65 -1.20
C THR A 29 -28.27 -10.28 -0.54
N SER A 30 -28.64 -9.25 -1.29
CA SER A 30 -28.68 -7.87 -0.79
C SER A 30 -29.79 -7.67 0.23
N GLN A 31 -29.69 -6.62 1.06
CA GLN A 31 -30.76 -6.24 1.99
C GLN A 31 -32.10 -6.03 1.27
N PHE A 32 -32.08 -5.48 0.05
CA PHE A 32 -33.28 -5.21 -0.76
C PHE A 32 -33.93 -6.51 -1.22
N GLU A 33 -33.13 -7.45 -1.68
CA GLU A 33 -33.63 -8.76 -2.09
C GLU A 33 -34.15 -9.56 -0.89
N GLN A 34 -33.42 -9.55 0.24
CA GLN A 34 -33.89 -10.17 1.48
C GLN A 34 -35.24 -9.61 1.91
N HIS A 35 -35.40 -8.28 1.84
CA HIS A 35 -36.66 -7.63 2.17
C HIS A 35 -37.78 -8.06 1.22
N LEU A 36 -37.54 -8.07 -0.09
CA LEU A 36 -38.53 -8.52 -1.06
C LEU A 36 -38.94 -9.97 -0.82
N ARG A 37 -37.96 -10.88 -0.66
CA ARG A 37 -38.20 -12.30 -0.38
C ARG A 37 -39.05 -12.47 0.89
N ALA A 38 -38.76 -11.73 1.95
CA ALA A 38 -39.54 -11.75 3.18
C ALA A 38 -41.00 -11.29 2.97
N VAL A 39 -41.20 -10.22 2.20
CA VAL A 39 -42.56 -9.67 1.92
C VAL A 39 -43.39 -10.63 1.07
N VAL A 40 -42.79 -11.28 0.07
CA VAL A 40 -43.52 -12.19 -0.84
C VAL A 40 -43.53 -13.66 -0.39
N GLY A 41 -43.00 -13.95 0.80
CA GLY A 41 -42.99 -15.31 1.36
C GLY A 41 -42.03 -16.28 0.67
N LEU A 42 -40.95 -15.78 0.06
CA LEU A 42 -39.89 -16.59 -0.54
C LEU A 42 -38.79 -16.94 0.49
N PRO A 43 -38.03 -18.04 0.29
CA PRO A 43 -36.90 -18.38 1.16
C PRO A 43 -35.84 -17.26 1.18
N LEU A 44 -35.41 -16.88 2.39
CA LEU A 44 -34.32 -15.92 2.58
C LEU A 44 -33.02 -16.44 1.95
N GLY A 45 -32.21 -15.53 1.41
CA GLY A 45 -30.93 -15.86 0.80
C GLY A 45 -29.76 -15.78 1.79
N ASP A 46 -28.54 -16.02 1.30
CA ASP A 46 -27.31 -15.86 2.08
C ASP A 46 -26.91 -14.36 2.17
N PRO A 47 -26.92 -13.75 3.37
CA PRO A 47 -26.52 -12.35 3.54
C PRO A 47 -24.99 -12.17 3.63
N SER A 48 -24.21 -13.25 3.58
CA SER A 48 -22.74 -13.20 3.70
C SER A 48 -22.13 -12.38 2.57
N MET A 49 -21.00 -11.73 2.88
CA MET A 49 -20.26 -11.01 1.86
C MET A 49 -19.61 -11.98 0.88
N LYS A 50 -19.71 -11.70 -0.43
CA LYS A 50 -18.98 -12.40 -1.49
C LYS A 50 -17.56 -11.87 -1.68
N THR A 51 -17.26 -10.69 -1.12
CA THR A 51 -15.93 -10.07 -1.12
C THR A 51 -15.46 -9.77 0.30
N PRO A 52 -14.17 -9.88 0.62
CA PRO A 52 -13.66 -9.60 1.97
C PRO A 52 -13.88 -8.15 2.46
N ALA A 53 -13.98 -7.18 1.55
CA ALA A 53 -14.20 -5.79 1.90
C ALA A 53 -15.11 -5.08 0.89
N ALA A 54 -15.83 -4.08 1.38
CA ALA A 54 -16.64 -3.18 0.57
C ALA A 54 -16.74 -1.79 1.22
N VAL A 55 -16.79 -0.74 0.40
CA VAL A 55 -17.08 0.64 0.80
C VAL A 55 -18.16 1.19 -0.11
N MET A 56 -19.10 1.93 0.48
CA MET A 56 -20.10 2.69 -0.27
C MET A 56 -19.90 4.18 -0.02
N TYR A 57 -19.72 4.92 -1.10
CA TYR A 57 -19.59 6.37 -1.12
C TYR A 57 -20.86 7.00 -1.68
N ASN A 58 -21.40 8.00 -0.99
CA ASN A 58 -22.58 8.72 -1.47
C ASN A 58 -22.17 9.83 -2.43
N ILE A 59 -22.71 9.83 -3.64
CA ILE A 59 -22.58 10.97 -4.55
C ILE A 59 -23.55 12.03 -4.08
N LEU A 60 -23.05 13.13 -3.53
CA LEU A 60 -23.84 14.28 -3.11
C LEU A 60 -23.75 15.37 -4.18
N GLY A 61 -24.80 16.18 -4.34
CA GLY A 61 -24.71 17.38 -5.16
C GLY A 61 -23.71 18.36 -4.56
N GLU A 62 -22.65 18.69 -5.30
CA GLU A 62 -21.64 19.66 -4.89
C GLU A 62 -22.03 21.10 -5.28
N ASP A 63 -22.83 21.24 -6.34
CA ASP A 63 -23.38 22.50 -6.79
C ASP A 63 -24.86 22.34 -7.19
N ASP A 64 -25.53 23.44 -7.56
CA ASP A 64 -26.92 23.42 -8.03
C ASP A 64 -26.99 23.39 -9.58
N GLY A 65 -28.01 22.74 -10.13
CA GLY A 65 -28.25 22.71 -11.58
C GLY A 65 -27.16 21.99 -12.41
N GLU A 66 -26.96 22.46 -13.65
CA GLU A 66 -26.02 21.88 -14.64
C GLU A 66 -24.57 21.71 -14.12
N PRO A 67 -23.95 22.70 -13.43
CA PRO A 67 -22.60 22.55 -12.88
C PRO A 67 -22.46 21.34 -11.95
N GLY A 68 -23.46 21.10 -11.09
CA GLY A 68 -23.40 19.96 -10.18
C GLY A 68 -23.57 18.61 -10.90
N PHE A 69 -24.34 18.55 -12.00
CA PHE A 69 -24.39 17.36 -12.84
C PHE A 69 -23.05 17.09 -13.53
N LEU A 70 -22.36 18.13 -14.00
CA LEU A 70 -21.04 17.99 -14.62
C LEU A 70 -20.00 17.43 -13.63
N LEU A 71 -19.98 17.93 -12.39
CA LEU A 71 -19.10 17.42 -11.33
C LEU A 71 -19.43 15.95 -10.98
N ALA A 72 -20.71 15.61 -10.84
CA ALA A 72 -21.12 14.24 -10.57
C ALA A 72 -20.72 13.29 -11.72
N ASN A 73 -20.88 13.72 -12.98
CA ASN A 73 -20.48 12.92 -14.14
C ASN A 73 -18.96 12.68 -14.19
N GLN A 74 -18.14 13.68 -13.88
CA GLN A 74 -16.68 13.50 -13.80
C GLN A 74 -16.29 12.47 -12.73
N LEU A 75 -16.94 12.50 -11.57
CA LEU A 75 -16.73 11.51 -10.51
C LEU A 75 -17.14 10.10 -10.97
N ILE A 76 -18.28 9.99 -11.64
CA ILE A 76 -18.81 8.73 -12.18
C ILE A 76 -17.87 8.16 -13.24
N GLU A 77 -17.39 8.97 -14.19
CA GLU A 77 -16.47 8.54 -15.25
C GLU A 77 -15.17 7.95 -14.65
N LYS A 78 -14.60 8.59 -13.63
CA LYS A 78 -13.44 8.06 -12.92
C LYS A 78 -13.73 6.72 -12.24
N ALA A 79 -14.86 6.63 -11.55
CA ALA A 79 -15.26 5.43 -10.82
C ALA A 79 -15.45 4.23 -11.77
N LEU A 80 -16.08 4.46 -12.93
CA LEU A 80 -16.30 3.41 -13.94
C LEU A 80 -15.00 2.90 -14.59
N GLY A 81 -13.91 3.65 -14.51
CA GLY A 81 -12.59 3.22 -14.99
C GLY A 81 -11.89 2.19 -14.08
N ILE A 82 -12.42 1.91 -12.88
CA ILE A 82 -11.77 1.08 -11.87
C ILE A 82 -12.45 -0.30 -11.76
N PRO A 83 -11.71 -1.41 -11.95
CA PRO A 83 -12.25 -2.75 -11.76
C PRO A 83 -12.79 -2.97 -10.34
N GLY A 84 -13.99 -3.55 -10.22
CA GLY A 84 -14.63 -3.82 -8.93
C GLY A 84 -15.46 -2.64 -8.37
N VAL A 85 -15.62 -1.57 -9.14
CA VAL A 85 -16.46 -0.43 -8.78
C VAL A 85 -17.79 -0.48 -9.53
N SER A 86 -18.88 -0.24 -8.81
CA SER A 86 -20.24 -0.10 -9.36
C SER A 86 -20.81 1.26 -9.02
N VAL A 87 -21.47 1.88 -9.99
CA VAL A 87 -22.10 3.20 -9.84
C VAL A 87 -23.61 3.05 -9.97
N HIS A 88 -24.33 3.63 -9.03
CA HIS A 88 -25.80 3.69 -9.03
C HIS A 88 -26.26 5.14 -9.07
N TRP A 89 -26.69 5.57 -10.24
CA TRP A 89 -27.26 6.89 -10.45
C TRP A 89 -28.78 6.87 -10.21
N TYR A 90 -29.31 7.83 -9.46
CA TYR A 90 -30.74 7.87 -9.13
C TYR A 90 -31.58 8.74 -10.08
N ASP A 91 -30.96 9.30 -11.11
CA ASP A 91 -31.64 10.06 -12.18
C ASP A 91 -32.61 11.14 -11.66
N LYS A 92 -32.17 11.90 -10.66
CA LYS A 92 -32.97 12.96 -10.08
C LYS A 92 -32.98 14.16 -11.03
N PRO A 93 -34.17 14.73 -11.34
CA PRO A 93 -34.30 15.77 -12.37
C PRO A 93 -33.64 17.10 -11.99
N GLU A 94 -33.36 17.31 -10.70
CA GLU A 94 -32.75 18.54 -10.21
C GLU A 94 -31.55 18.21 -9.32
N MET A 95 -30.42 18.83 -9.64
CA MET A 95 -29.23 18.84 -8.83
C MET A 95 -29.33 19.92 -7.75
N ARG A 96 -29.13 19.53 -6.49
CA ARG A 96 -29.13 20.45 -5.34
C ARG A 96 -27.96 20.14 -4.40
N ARG A 97 -27.35 21.16 -3.83
CA ARG A 97 -26.26 20.97 -2.86
C ARG A 97 -26.64 20.04 -1.71
N GLN A 98 -25.72 19.13 -1.35
CA GLN A 98 -25.87 18.12 -0.30
C GLN A 98 -27.01 17.11 -0.53
N ARG A 99 -27.72 17.16 -1.65
CA ARG A 99 -28.72 16.16 -2.01
C ARG A 99 -28.00 14.92 -2.51
N LYS A 100 -28.31 13.74 -1.96
CA LYS A 100 -27.78 12.47 -2.49
C LYS A 100 -28.32 12.24 -3.91
N MET A 101 -27.44 12.13 -4.89
CA MET A 101 -27.76 11.94 -6.30
C MET A 101 -27.52 10.51 -6.78
N GLY A 102 -26.65 9.78 -6.07
CA GLY A 102 -26.35 8.39 -6.36
C GLY A 102 -25.43 7.81 -5.30
N HIS A 103 -24.83 6.67 -5.62
CA HIS A 103 -23.75 6.12 -4.82
C HIS A 103 -22.79 5.30 -5.67
N ILE A 104 -21.59 5.10 -5.13
CA ILE A 104 -20.54 4.26 -5.68
C ILE A 104 -20.30 3.17 -4.66
N THR A 105 -20.32 1.91 -5.08
CA THR A 105 -19.88 0.78 -4.26
C THR A 105 -18.58 0.24 -4.83
N ILE A 106 -17.59 0.09 -3.97
CA ILE A 106 -16.28 -0.46 -4.29
C ILE A 106 -16.14 -1.76 -3.50
N VAL A 107 -15.86 -2.86 -4.18
CA VAL A 107 -15.62 -4.17 -3.53
C VAL A 107 -14.22 -4.66 -3.84
N GLY A 108 -13.60 -5.34 -2.88
CA GLY A 108 -12.22 -5.77 -3.03
C GLY A 108 -11.78 -6.80 -2.01
N PRO A 109 -10.53 -7.27 -2.13
CA PRO A 109 -9.99 -8.33 -1.30
C PRO A 109 -9.54 -7.85 0.10
N SER A 110 -9.46 -6.55 0.36
CA SER A 110 -9.20 -5.96 1.68
C SER A 110 -9.69 -4.52 1.77
N MET A 111 -9.87 -4.02 2.99
CA MET A 111 -10.30 -2.63 3.21
C MET A 111 -9.27 -1.63 2.68
N GLY A 112 -7.98 -1.91 2.83
CA GLY A 112 -6.91 -1.02 2.33
C GLY A 112 -6.93 -0.81 0.82
N ILE A 113 -7.26 -1.84 0.03
CA ILE A 113 -7.40 -1.72 -1.44
C ILE A 113 -8.63 -0.89 -1.78
N VAL A 114 -9.75 -1.18 -1.14
CA VAL A 114 -11.02 -0.49 -1.36
C VAL A 114 -10.90 1.01 -1.01
N GLU A 115 -10.24 1.34 0.09
CA GLU A 115 -9.95 2.74 0.47
C GLU A 115 -8.97 3.42 -0.49
N ALA A 116 -7.96 2.71 -1.00
CA ALA A 116 -7.04 3.27 -1.97
C ALA A 116 -7.76 3.60 -3.29
N GLN A 117 -8.63 2.71 -3.77
CA GLN A 117 -9.47 2.96 -4.93
C GLN A 117 -10.42 4.15 -4.69
N LEU A 118 -11.02 4.25 -3.49
CA LEU A 118 -11.84 5.41 -3.15
C LEU A 118 -11.05 6.72 -3.22
N ARG A 119 -9.84 6.77 -2.65
CA ARG A 119 -8.96 7.97 -2.72
C ARG A 119 -8.64 8.38 -4.16
N VAL A 120 -8.40 7.40 -5.04
CA VAL A 120 -8.18 7.66 -6.47
C VAL A 120 -9.42 8.29 -7.12
N ILE A 121 -10.62 7.79 -6.79
CA ILE A 121 -11.88 8.36 -7.31
C ILE A 121 -12.09 9.80 -6.84
N LEU A 122 -11.80 10.07 -5.56
CA LEU A 122 -12.06 11.36 -4.93
C LEU A 122 -11.03 12.45 -5.25
N ASN A 123 -9.98 12.17 -6.02
CA ASN A 123 -8.90 13.12 -6.27
C ASN A 123 -8.36 13.76 -4.97
N GLU A 124 -8.27 12.98 -3.88
CA GLU A 124 -7.48 13.42 -2.72
C GLU A 124 -6.01 13.34 -3.13
N GLU A 125 -5.54 14.39 -3.81
CA GLU A 125 -4.14 14.57 -4.15
C GLU A 125 -3.33 14.53 -2.86
N SER A 126 -2.51 13.49 -2.75
CA SER A 126 -1.37 13.50 -1.87
C SER A 126 -0.54 14.71 -2.26
N VAL A 127 -0.43 15.69 -1.36
CA VAL A 127 0.61 16.71 -1.45
C VAL A 127 1.94 16.00 -1.76
N ASN A 128 2.53 16.35 -2.90
CA ASN A 128 3.73 15.78 -3.56
C ASN A 128 3.43 14.74 -4.64
N GLY A 129 3.36 15.24 -5.88
CA GLY A 129 3.11 14.47 -7.08
C GLY A 129 4.15 13.41 -7.35
N HIS A 130 3.67 12.25 -7.81
CA HIS A 130 4.05 11.41 -8.94
C HIS A 130 2.83 10.48 -9.16
N PRO A 131 2.45 10.09 -10.38
CA PRO A 131 1.30 9.21 -10.61
C PRO A 131 1.47 7.93 -9.79
N ALA A 132 0.48 7.61 -8.94
CA ALA A 132 0.59 6.60 -7.89
C ALA A 132 0.62 5.17 -8.46
N VAL A 133 1.77 4.77 -9.01
CA VAL A 133 2.09 3.36 -9.15
C VAL A 133 2.22 2.81 -7.74
N ALA A 134 1.37 1.82 -7.39
CA ALA A 134 1.38 1.23 -6.06
C ALA A 134 2.81 0.74 -5.72
N PRO A 135 3.36 1.12 -4.56
CA PRO A 135 4.74 0.81 -4.22
C PRO A 135 4.92 -0.70 -4.08
N ARG A 136 5.91 -1.27 -4.77
CA ARG A 136 6.34 -2.67 -4.65
C ARG A 136 7.34 -2.85 -3.52
N VAL A 137 8.08 -1.81 -3.16
CA VAL A 137 9.08 -1.84 -2.08
C VAL A 137 8.80 -0.73 -1.07
N GLY A 138 8.88 -1.08 0.21
CA GLY A 138 8.77 -0.13 1.31
C GLY A 138 10.14 0.17 1.90
N ILE A 139 10.63 1.40 1.79
CA ILE A 139 11.84 1.85 2.48
C ILE A 139 11.43 2.58 3.75
N ILE A 140 11.78 2.01 4.90
CA ILE A 140 11.49 2.60 6.21
C ILE A 140 12.76 2.85 7.00
N MET A 141 12.75 3.89 7.83
CA MET A 141 13.87 4.25 8.69
C MET A 141 13.40 4.80 10.03
N GLY A 142 14.20 4.60 11.08
CA GLY A 142 13.85 5.01 12.44
C GLY A 142 13.88 6.52 12.66
N SER A 143 14.74 7.24 11.92
CA SER A 143 14.87 8.69 11.95
C SER A 143 15.20 9.28 10.58
N ASP A 144 14.90 10.55 10.38
CA ASP A 144 15.37 11.36 9.25
C ASP A 144 16.90 11.40 9.11
N SER A 145 17.64 11.31 10.22
CA SER A 145 19.12 11.21 10.21
C SER A 145 19.64 9.97 9.48
N ASP A 146 18.81 8.95 9.27
CA ASP A 146 19.17 7.74 8.51
C ASP A 146 18.99 7.95 6.99
N LEU A 147 18.22 8.96 6.57
CA LEU A 147 17.89 9.24 5.18
C LEU A 147 19.12 9.42 4.26
N PRO A 148 20.22 10.08 4.68
CA PRO A 148 21.43 10.20 3.86
C PRO A 148 22.01 8.86 3.42
N VAL A 149 21.82 7.80 4.21
CA VAL A 149 22.21 6.42 3.88
C VAL A 149 21.09 5.76 3.08
N MET A 150 19.86 5.79 3.62
CA MET A 150 18.74 5.02 3.06
C MET A 150 18.28 5.49 1.67
N LYS A 151 18.56 6.74 1.29
CA LYS A 151 18.27 7.26 -0.07
C LYS A 151 18.94 6.44 -1.17
N ASP A 152 20.07 5.78 -0.89
CA ASP A 152 20.79 5.01 -1.90
C ASP A 152 20.04 3.73 -2.28
N ALA A 153 19.20 3.17 -1.39
CA ALA A 153 18.25 2.13 -1.76
C ALA A 153 17.20 2.66 -2.75
N ALA A 154 16.63 3.85 -2.50
CA ALA A 154 15.65 4.47 -3.38
C ALA A 154 16.23 4.78 -4.77
N LYS A 155 17.49 5.24 -4.84
CA LYS A 155 18.19 5.46 -6.12
C LYS A 155 18.27 4.19 -6.96
N ILE A 156 18.67 3.08 -6.34
CA ILE A 156 18.74 1.78 -7.03
C ILE A 156 17.35 1.35 -7.50
N LEU A 157 16.33 1.44 -6.66
CA LEU A 157 14.97 1.06 -7.07
C LEU A 157 14.47 1.91 -8.25
N ASN A 158 14.77 3.22 -8.26
CA ASN A 158 14.46 4.11 -9.37
C ASN A 158 15.23 3.71 -10.65
N GLU A 159 16.52 3.38 -10.57
CA GLU A 159 17.32 2.89 -11.71
C GLU A 159 16.73 1.61 -12.34
N PHE A 160 16.01 0.82 -11.56
CA PHE A 160 15.32 -0.40 -11.99
C PHE A 160 13.83 -0.21 -12.28
N ASP A 161 13.32 1.02 -12.26
CA ASP A 161 11.89 1.37 -12.36
C ASP A 161 11.00 0.53 -11.42
N VAL A 162 11.48 0.29 -10.21
CA VAL A 162 10.72 -0.37 -9.15
C VAL A 162 10.07 0.70 -8.28
N PRO A 163 8.73 0.79 -8.27
CA PRO A 163 8.00 1.76 -7.44
C PRO A 163 8.29 1.51 -5.96
N ALA A 164 8.73 2.54 -5.26
CA ALA A 164 9.05 2.45 -3.85
C ALA A 164 8.45 3.63 -3.07
N GLU A 165 8.04 3.36 -1.83
CA GLU A 165 7.73 4.41 -0.86
C GLU A 165 8.90 4.60 0.11
N VAL A 166 9.08 5.81 0.62
CA VAL A 166 10.07 6.14 1.65
C VAL A 166 9.35 6.76 2.84
N LYS A 167 9.47 6.18 4.04
CA LYS A 167 8.77 6.63 5.25
C LYS A 167 9.67 6.59 6.49
N ILE A 168 9.39 7.49 7.43
CA ILE A 168 9.97 7.45 8.78
C ILE A 168 9.03 6.63 9.67
N VAL A 169 9.52 5.53 10.22
CA VAL A 169 8.78 4.60 11.08
C VAL A 169 9.70 4.19 12.23
N SER A 170 9.42 4.71 13.42
CA SER A 170 10.29 4.47 14.59
C SER A 170 9.75 3.34 15.46
N ALA A 171 10.55 2.27 15.62
CA ALA A 171 10.21 1.15 16.50
C ALA A 171 10.12 1.54 17.98
N HIS A 172 10.91 2.53 18.42
CA HIS A 172 10.96 2.94 19.83
C HIS A 172 10.07 4.11 20.17
N ARG A 173 9.81 5.01 19.19
CA ARG A 173 9.09 6.28 19.43
C ARG A 173 7.64 6.24 18.94
N THR A 174 7.34 5.41 17.94
CA THR A 174 6.02 5.27 17.33
C THR A 174 5.70 3.79 17.07
N PRO A 175 5.70 2.94 18.10
CA PRO A 175 5.57 1.49 17.92
C PRO A 175 4.24 1.08 17.27
N GLU A 176 3.14 1.79 17.55
CA GLU A 176 1.82 1.53 16.94
C GLU A 176 1.84 1.79 15.43
N MET A 177 2.52 2.86 15.00
CA MET A 177 2.70 3.17 13.58
C MET A 177 3.53 2.09 12.88
N MET A 178 4.60 1.62 13.51
CA MET A 178 5.42 0.51 12.99
C MET A 178 4.58 -0.78 12.86
N PHE A 179 3.75 -1.06 13.86
CA PHE A 179 2.88 -2.24 13.87
C PHE A 179 1.86 -2.18 12.72
N SER A 180 1.18 -1.04 12.59
CA SER A 180 0.23 -0.77 11.50
C SER A 180 0.90 -0.85 10.12
N TYR A 181 2.11 -0.29 9.99
CA TYR A 181 2.87 -0.34 8.76
C TYR A 181 3.18 -1.79 8.34
N ALA A 182 3.73 -2.59 9.26
CA ALA A 182 4.16 -3.96 8.98
C ALA A 182 2.99 -4.88 8.61
N LEU A 183 1.88 -4.79 9.35
CA LEU A 183 0.68 -5.60 9.10
C LEU A 183 0.01 -5.26 7.77
N SER A 184 -0.10 -3.96 7.44
CA SER A 184 -0.78 -3.50 6.23
C SER A 184 0.09 -3.58 4.97
N ALA A 185 1.41 -3.71 5.08
CA ALA A 185 2.34 -3.60 3.95
C ALA A 185 1.95 -4.49 2.76
N ARG A 186 1.70 -5.77 3.01
CA ARG A 186 1.31 -6.74 1.97
C ARG A 186 0.02 -6.33 1.26
N GLU A 187 -0.96 -5.84 2.02
CA GLU A 187 -2.26 -5.42 1.48
C GLU A 187 -2.15 -4.19 0.59
N ARG A 188 -1.14 -3.34 0.84
CA ARG A 188 -0.83 -2.16 0.02
C ARG A 188 -0.06 -2.49 -1.26
N GLY A 189 0.24 -3.77 -1.51
CA GLY A 189 1.01 -4.23 -2.68
C GLY A 189 2.52 -4.28 -2.48
N ILE A 190 3.01 -3.99 -1.26
CA ILE A 190 4.43 -4.12 -0.94
C ILE A 190 4.82 -5.60 -0.97
N GLN A 191 5.92 -5.89 -1.65
CA GLN A 191 6.49 -7.21 -1.85
C GLN A 191 7.80 -7.40 -1.08
N VAL A 192 8.55 -6.31 -0.82
CA VAL A 192 9.80 -6.32 -0.04
C VAL A 192 9.85 -5.08 0.85
N ILE A 193 10.32 -5.22 2.09
CA ILE A 193 10.58 -4.07 2.97
C ILE A 193 12.08 -3.93 3.19
N ILE A 194 12.60 -2.71 3.04
CA ILE A 194 13.96 -2.32 3.40
C ILE A 194 13.88 -1.45 4.64
N ALA A 195 14.45 -1.90 5.75
CA ALA A 195 14.40 -1.20 7.04
C ALA A 195 15.79 -0.78 7.50
N GLY A 196 15.99 0.52 7.72
CA GLY A 196 17.23 1.10 8.24
C GLY A 196 17.10 1.51 9.71
N ALA A 197 18.10 1.16 10.52
CA ALA A 197 18.19 1.64 11.90
C ALA A 197 19.64 1.59 12.42
N GLY A 198 19.97 2.50 13.34
CA GLY A 198 21.26 2.57 14.03
C GLY A 198 21.16 2.34 15.54
N GLY A 199 22.30 2.01 16.16
CA GLY A 199 22.41 1.71 17.59
C GLY A 199 21.75 0.39 17.97
N ALA A 200 20.82 0.43 18.93
CA ALA A 200 19.92 -0.67 19.25
C ALA A 200 18.84 -0.81 18.14
N ALA A 201 19.26 -1.32 16.99
CA ALA A 201 18.54 -1.22 15.72
C ALA A 201 17.39 -2.24 15.58
N HIS A 202 16.31 -2.06 16.36
CA HIS A 202 15.21 -3.03 16.43
C HIS A 202 14.22 -3.00 15.26
N LEU A 203 14.18 -1.91 14.47
CA LEU A 203 13.16 -1.73 13.43
C LEU A 203 13.06 -2.90 12.45
N PRO A 204 14.16 -3.42 11.86
CA PRO A 204 14.04 -4.52 10.89
C PRO A 204 13.50 -5.81 11.51
N GLY A 205 13.98 -6.18 12.69
CA GLY A 205 13.55 -7.40 13.40
C GLY A 205 12.10 -7.33 13.84
N MET A 206 11.65 -6.19 14.38
CA MET A 206 10.26 -6.00 14.80
C MET A 206 9.30 -6.02 13.61
N VAL A 207 9.67 -5.42 12.48
CA VAL A 207 8.85 -5.46 11.27
C VAL A 207 8.78 -6.88 10.72
N ALA A 208 9.89 -7.62 10.67
CA ALA A 208 9.93 -9.02 10.23
C ALA A 208 9.06 -9.93 11.10
N ALA A 209 8.91 -9.64 12.39
CA ALA A 209 8.05 -10.40 13.29
C ALA A 209 6.54 -10.23 13.01
N LEU A 210 6.17 -9.18 12.27
CA LEU A 210 4.78 -8.76 12.06
C LEU A 210 4.31 -8.92 10.62
N THR A 211 5.16 -9.38 9.71
CA THR A 211 4.82 -9.47 8.30
C THR A 211 5.37 -10.75 7.67
N PRO A 212 4.63 -11.39 6.76
CA PRO A 212 5.15 -12.53 6.00
C PRO A 212 6.09 -12.09 4.85
N LEU A 213 6.24 -10.78 4.61
CA LEU A 213 7.08 -10.24 3.56
C LEU A 213 8.58 -10.36 3.92
N PRO A 214 9.47 -10.53 2.93
CA PRO A 214 10.90 -10.44 3.16
C PRO A 214 11.28 -9.04 3.66
N VAL A 215 12.04 -9.00 4.75
CA VAL A 215 12.60 -7.77 5.33
C VAL A 215 14.11 -7.76 5.17
N ILE A 216 14.63 -6.72 4.54
CA ILE A 216 16.05 -6.44 4.38
C ILE A 216 16.46 -5.42 5.43
N GLY A 217 17.43 -5.77 6.26
CA GLY A 217 17.94 -4.90 7.31
C GLY A 217 19.19 -4.15 6.85
N VAL A 218 19.18 -2.82 6.96
CA VAL A 218 20.35 -1.95 6.73
C VAL A 218 20.85 -1.44 8.08
N PRO A 219 22.00 -1.93 8.58
CA PRO A 219 22.61 -1.37 9.76
C PRO A 219 23.13 0.03 9.46
N VAL A 220 22.56 1.05 10.10
CA VAL A 220 23.03 2.45 9.95
C VAL A 220 24.07 2.73 11.02
N ARG A 221 25.23 3.26 10.62
CA ARG A 221 26.32 3.60 11.53
C ARG A 221 25.87 4.68 12.52
N ALA A 222 25.77 4.30 13.79
CA ALA A 222 25.58 5.23 14.90
C ALA A 222 26.85 6.06 15.16
N SER A 223 26.78 6.99 16.12
CA SER A 223 27.91 7.86 16.49
C SER A 223 29.08 7.11 17.12
N THR A 224 28.84 5.94 17.71
CA THR A 224 29.84 5.07 18.34
C THR A 224 29.82 3.68 17.71
N LEU A 225 30.86 2.88 17.99
CA LEU A 225 30.97 1.46 17.62
C LEU A 225 30.92 1.16 16.11
N ASP A 226 31.03 2.18 15.25
CA ASP A 226 31.09 2.08 13.79
C ASP A 226 29.97 1.25 13.14
N GLY A 227 28.80 1.19 13.80
CA GLY A 227 27.65 0.43 13.34
C GLY A 227 27.70 -1.07 13.67
N LEU A 228 28.69 -1.53 14.45
CA LEU A 228 28.75 -2.92 14.93
C LEU A 228 27.56 -3.25 15.82
N ASP A 229 27.16 -2.32 16.68
CA ASP A 229 25.96 -2.41 17.50
C ASP A 229 24.69 -2.61 16.65
N SER A 230 24.60 -1.85 15.57
CA SER A 230 23.49 -1.85 14.63
C SER A 230 23.48 -3.16 13.84
N LEU A 231 24.65 -3.62 13.39
CA LEU A 231 24.81 -4.88 12.68
C LEU A 231 24.36 -6.05 13.55
N LEU A 232 24.90 -6.16 14.77
CA LEU A 232 24.59 -7.25 15.67
C LEU A 232 23.12 -7.24 16.10
N SER A 233 22.52 -6.06 16.29
CA SER A 233 21.10 -5.91 16.61
C SER A 233 20.16 -6.40 15.50
N ILE A 234 20.61 -6.36 14.24
CA ILE A 234 19.80 -6.73 13.06
C ILE A 234 20.09 -8.17 12.63
N VAL A 235 21.36 -8.59 12.57
CA VAL A 235 21.75 -9.88 11.98
C VAL A 235 21.55 -11.07 12.92
N GLN A 236 21.62 -10.86 14.24
CA GLN A 236 21.55 -11.94 15.24
C GLN A 236 20.11 -12.28 15.64
N MET A 237 19.18 -12.28 14.68
CA MET A 237 17.79 -12.64 14.95
C MET A 237 17.69 -14.08 15.48
N PRO A 238 16.89 -14.33 16.53
CA PRO A 238 16.60 -15.68 16.98
C PRO A 238 15.89 -16.52 15.91
N ARG A 239 15.89 -17.85 16.10
CA ARG A 239 15.19 -18.79 15.21
C ARG A 239 13.71 -18.40 15.07
N GLY A 240 13.24 -18.29 13.83
CA GLY A 240 11.82 -18.13 13.48
C GLY A 240 11.48 -16.82 12.79
N VAL A 241 12.28 -15.76 12.98
CA VAL A 241 12.01 -14.43 12.39
C VAL A 241 13.26 -13.92 11.67
N PRO A 242 13.47 -14.27 10.39
CA PRO A 242 14.68 -13.90 9.67
C PRO A 242 14.65 -12.43 9.22
N VAL A 243 15.84 -11.80 9.19
CA VAL A 243 16.09 -10.54 8.51
C VAL A 243 17.26 -10.74 7.54
N ALA A 244 17.10 -10.31 6.30
CA ALA A 244 18.18 -10.35 5.30
C ALA A 244 19.09 -9.13 5.50
N THR A 245 20.12 -9.26 6.33
CA THR A 245 20.99 -8.14 6.69
C THR A 245 22.06 -7.88 5.64
N VAL A 246 22.21 -6.62 5.21
CA VAL A 246 23.30 -6.17 4.32
C VAL A 246 24.43 -5.50 5.13
N ALA A 247 25.50 -5.10 4.46
CA ALA A 247 26.62 -4.42 5.11
C ALA A 247 26.20 -3.07 5.74
N ILE A 248 26.97 -2.63 6.75
CA ILE A 248 26.78 -1.35 7.44
C ILE A 248 26.79 -0.20 6.42
N ASN A 249 25.81 0.71 6.54
CA ASN A 249 25.56 1.83 5.64
C ASN A 249 25.32 1.47 4.16
N ASN A 250 25.11 0.20 3.82
CA ASN A 250 25.02 -0.22 2.43
C ASN A 250 23.57 -0.37 1.95
N ALA A 251 22.83 0.74 1.94
CA ALA A 251 21.47 0.78 1.42
C ALA A 251 21.41 0.49 -0.10
N THR A 252 22.48 0.80 -0.85
CA THR A 252 22.64 0.41 -2.26
C THR A 252 22.42 -1.10 -2.44
N ASN A 253 23.12 -1.92 -1.66
CA ASN A 253 22.99 -3.37 -1.73
C ASN A 253 21.62 -3.86 -1.24
N ALA A 254 20.96 -3.13 -0.33
CA ALA A 254 19.58 -3.45 0.03
C ALA A 254 18.61 -3.24 -1.14
N GLY A 255 18.77 -2.15 -1.89
CA GLY A 255 18.04 -1.91 -3.13
C GLY A 255 18.28 -3.03 -4.16
N LEU A 256 19.54 -3.39 -4.40
CA LEU A 256 19.91 -4.46 -5.34
C LEU A 256 19.37 -5.82 -4.90
N LEU A 257 19.39 -6.12 -3.60
CA LEU A 257 18.83 -7.35 -3.06
C LEU A 257 17.31 -7.39 -3.22
N ALA A 258 16.62 -6.26 -2.98
CA ALA A 258 15.19 -6.17 -3.24
C ALA A 258 14.87 -6.42 -4.72
N VAL A 259 15.61 -5.81 -5.65
CA VAL A 259 15.46 -6.08 -7.10
C VAL A 259 15.66 -7.56 -7.42
N ARG A 260 16.67 -8.22 -6.84
CA ARG A 260 16.91 -9.66 -7.03
C ARG A 260 15.75 -10.51 -6.51
N LEU A 261 15.19 -10.18 -5.34
CA LEU A 261 14.02 -10.89 -4.79
C LEU A 261 12.80 -10.73 -5.71
N LEU A 262 12.53 -9.52 -6.19
CA LEU A 262 11.44 -9.25 -7.12
C LEU A 262 11.67 -9.94 -8.48
N GLY A 263 12.92 -9.99 -8.94
CA GLY A 263 13.32 -10.61 -10.20
C GLY A 263 13.16 -12.13 -10.24
N ILE A 264 12.89 -12.81 -9.12
CA ILE A 264 12.59 -14.26 -9.10
C ILE A 264 11.35 -14.57 -9.94
N SER A 265 10.34 -13.70 -9.91
CA SER A 265 9.08 -13.86 -10.66
C SER A 265 8.88 -12.81 -11.75
N ASP A 266 9.84 -11.90 -11.94
CA ASP A 266 9.79 -10.80 -12.91
C ASP A 266 10.97 -10.90 -13.89
N ILE A 267 10.73 -11.53 -15.04
CA ILE A 267 11.76 -11.80 -16.06
C ILE A 267 12.40 -10.52 -16.61
N LYS A 268 11.66 -9.40 -16.62
CA LYS A 268 12.17 -8.11 -17.09
C LYS A 268 13.16 -7.53 -16.07
N LEU A 269 12.82 -7.58 -14.78
CA LEU A 269 13.76 -7.19 -13.72
C LEU A 269 14.99 -8.10 -13.68
N GLN A 270 14.82 -9.40 -13.91
CA GLN A 270 15.96 -10.32 -13.99
C GLN A 270 16.91 -9.95 -15.13
N ALA A 271 16.39 -9.63 -16.33
CA ALA A 271 17.20 -9.18 -17.46
C ALA A 271 17.92 -7.85 -17.17
N ARG A 272 17.23 -6.88 -16.56
CA ARG A 272 17.86 -5.60 -16.14
C ARG A 272 18.98 -5.82 -15.11
N MET A 273 18.80 -6.77 -14.19
CA MET A 273 19.82 -7.10 -13.19
C MET A 273 21.05 -7.77 -13.82
N ALA A 274 20.86 -8.58 -14.87
CA ALA A 274 21.96 -9.10 -15.66
C ALA A 274 22.70 -7.98 -16.40
N GLN A 275 21.98 -7.06 -17.03
CA GLN A 275 22.57 -5.90 -17.70
C GLN A 275 23.36 -5.02 -16.72
N TYR A 276 22.81 -4.73 -15.55
CA TYR A 276 23.49 -3.98 -14.50
C TYR A 276 24.84 -4.62 -14.11
N GLN A 277 24.92 -5.95 -14.04
CA GLN A 277 26.17 -6.64 -13.73
C GLN A 277 27.20 -6.51 -14.83
N GLU A 278 26.77 -6.56 -16.09
CA GLU A 278 27.63 -6.32 -17.25
C GLU A 278 28.15 -4.89 -17.28
N ASP A 279 27.27 -3.90 -17.07
CA ASP A 279 27.63 -2.48 -17.03
C ASP A 279 28.67 -2.19 -15.93
N ARG A 280 28.51 -2.79 -14.74
CA ARG A 280 29.50 -2.67 -13.65
C ARG A 280 30.83 -3.32 -13.99
N ARG A 281 30.82 -4.44 -14.72
CA ARG A 281 32.05 -5.09 -15.19
C ARG A 281 32.79 -4.18 -16.16
N ASP A 282 32.06 -3.62 -17.13
CA ASP A 282 32.64 -2.75 -18.15
C ASP A 282 33.16 -1.43 -17.55
N GLU A 283 32.48 -0.87 -16.55
CA GLU A 283 33.00 0.28 -15.77
C GLU A 283 34.34 -0.01 -15.09
N VAL A 284 34.51 -1.22 -14.53
CA VAL A 284 35.76 -1.63 -13.89
C VAL A 284 36.87 -1.76 -14.92
N LEU A 285 36.60 -2.34 -16.09
CA LEU A 285 37.56 -2.45 -17.18
C LEU A 285 38.02 -1.07 -17.67
N VAL A 286 37.09 -0.14 -17.89
CA VAL A 286 37.40 1.24 -18.29
C VAL A 286 38.24 1.97 -17.24
N LYS A 287 37.92 1.81 -15.95
CA LYS A 287 38.72 2.38 -14.86
C LYS A 287 40.12 1.77 -14.80
N GLY A 288 40.23 0.45 -15.00
CA GLY A 288 41.49 -0.28 -15.07
C GLY A 288 42.38 0.25 -16.19
N GLU A 289 41.85 0.30 -17.42
CA GLU A 289 42.59 0.85 -18.56
C GLU A 289 43.02 2.31 -18.35
N ARG A 290 42.16 3.13 -17.76
CA ARG A 290 42.49 4.53 -17.46
C ARG A 290 43.66 4.60 -16.47
N LEU A 291 43.60 3.83 -15.39
CA LEU A 291 44.65 3.78 -14.38
C LEU A 291 45.99 3.31 -14.97
N GLU A 292 45.97 2.33 -15.87
CA GLU A 292 47.17 1.86 -16.58
C GLU A 292 47.74 2.93 -17.53
N LYS A 293 46.88 3.71 -18.20
CA LYS A 293 47.29 4.74 -19.18
C LYS A 293 47.88 5.99 -18.53
N ILE A 294 47.28 6.50 -17.46
CA ILE A 294 47.70 7.77 -16.82
C ILE A 294 48.55 7.56 -15.56
N GLY A 295 48.63 6.33 -15.05
CA GLY A 295 49.32 6.03 -13.79
C GLY A 295 48.53 6.46 -12.56
N PHE A 296 48.92 5.93 -11.39
CA PHE A 296 48.17 6.16 -10.14
C PHE A 296 48.24 7.61 -9.65
N GLU A 297 49.34 8.32 -9.90
CA GLU A 297 49.54 9.70 -9.45
C GLU A 297 48.59 10.66 -10.18
N GLU A 298 48.47 10.55 -11.50
CA GLU A 298 47.56 11.39 -12.28
C GLU A 298 46.10 11.00 -12.02
N TYR A 299 45.80 9.71 -11.85
CA TYR A 299 44.45 9.21 -11.57
C TYR A 299 43.87 9.73 -10.24
N LEU A 300 44.69 9.84 -9.19
CA LEU A 300 44.23 10.37 -7.89
C LEU A 300 43.97 11.88 -7.92
N ASN A 301 44.56 12.60 -8.87
CA ASN A 301 44.45 14.05 -9.02
C ASN A 301 43.34 14.48 -10.00
N SER A 302 42.65 13.52 -10.63
CA SER A 302 41.61 13.72 -11.65
C SER A 302 40.23 13.31 -11.17
#